data_AF-A0A3D0XDX5-F1
#
_entry.id   AF-A0A3D0XDX5-F1
#
_cell.length_a   1.000
_cell.length_b   1.000
_cell.length_c   1.000
_cell.angle_alpha   90.00
_cell.angle_beta   90.00
_cell.angle_gamma   90.00
#
_symmetry.space_group_name_H-M   'P 1'
#
loop_
_entity.id
_entity.type
_entity.pdbx_description
1 polymer ?
#
loop_
_entity_poly.entity_id
_entity_poly.type
_entity_poly.pdbx_seq_one_letter_code
_entity_poly.pdbx_strand_id
1 'polypeptide(L)'
;QSMLQLSNSGALPAHQQQCIRLPRPQEEFYALNQDPHELNNLIGDPAYTRVIAEHREALTSWKNRTHDLVPTFRTADEFERETGKVTPARIRPRPSKAEMRATRHP
;
A
#
# COMPACT_ATOMS: atom_id res chain seq x y z
N GLN A 1 -23.90 1.39 10.34
CA GLN A 1 -22.77 0.89 11.15
C GLN A 1 -21.48 1.16 10.39
N SER A 2 -20.37 1.48 11.08
CA SER A 2 -19.09 1.75 10.42
C SER A 2 -18.40 0.46 9.96
N MET A 3 -17.75 0.48 8.80
CA MET A 3 -16.97 -0.65 8.24
C MET A 3 -15.93 -1.22 9.23
N LEU A 4 -15.30 -0.36 10.03
CA LEU A 4 -14.34 -0.78 11.06
C LEU A 4 -15.00 -1.60 12.18
N GLN A 5 -16.23 -1.23 12.58
CA GLN A 5 -16.95 -1.97 13.62
C GLN A 5 -17.30 -3.39 13.14
N LEU A 6 -17.78 -3.51 11.90
CA LEU A 6 -18.10 -4.80 11.28
C LEU A 6 -16.84 -5.67 11.10
N SER A 7 -15.71 -5.05 10.76
CA SER A 7 -14.43 -5.76 10.66
C SER A 7 -14.00 -6.30 12.02
N ASN A 8 -14.06 -5.49 13.06
CA ASN A 8 -13.67 -5.87 14.42
C ASN A 8 -14.60 -6.94 15.02
N SER A 9 -15.88 -6.96 14.63
CA SER A 9 -16.83 -7.99 15.06
C SER A 9 -16.82 -9.26 14.19
N GLY A 10 -15.97 -9.32 13.16
CA GLY A 10 -15.92 -10.45 12.22
C GLY A 10 -17.15 -10.58 11.30
N ALA A 11 -18.04 -9.58 11.30
CA ALA A 11 -19.26 -9.58 10.50
C ALA A 11 -19.06 -9.01 9.08
N LEU A 12 -17.87 -8.48 8.79
CA LEU A 12 -17.56 -7.91 7.49
C LEU A 12 -17.26 -9.01 6.45
N PRO A 13 -17.98 -9.06 5.31
CA PRO A 13 -17.71 -10.04 4.26
C PRO A 13 -16.28 -9.97 3.73
N ALA A 14 -15.70 -11.12 3.36
CA ALA A 14 -14.30 -11.22 2.94
C ALA A 14 -13.91 -10.23 1.82
N HIS A 15 -14.78 -10.04 0.82
CA HIS A 15 -14.57 -9.10 -0.28
C HIS A 15 -14.54 -7.63 0.16
N GLN A 16 -15.16 -7.29 1.30
CA GLN A 16 -15.14 -5.94 1.86
C GLN A 16 -13.96 -5.72 2.83
N GLN A 17 -13.29 -6.79 3.27
CA GLN A 17 -12.17 -6.69 4.23
C GLN A 17 -10.88 -6.16 3.60
N GLN A 18 -10.76 -6.16 2.27
CA GLN A 18 -9.50 -5.88 1.58
C GLN A 18 -8.98 -4.45 1.83
N CYS A 19 -9.87 -3.48 2.08
CA CYS A 19 -9.50 -2.11 2.42
C CYS A 19 -9.01 -1.92 3.87
N ILE A 20 -9.26 -2.91 4.74
CA ILE A 20 -8.91 -2.89 6.18
C ILE A 20 -7.71 -3.79 6.47
N ARG A 21 -7.48 -4.84 5.66
CA ARG A 21 -6.41 -5.82 5.86
C ARG A 21 -5.03 -5.15 5.92
N LEU A 22 -4.29 -5.47 7.00
CA LEU A 22 -2.90 -5.08 7.22
C LEU A 22 -2.10 -6.29 7.72
N PRO A 23 -0.84 -6.48 7.29
CA PRO A 23 -0.19 -5.76 6.20
C PRO A 23 -0.82 -6.11 4.84
N ARG A 24 -0.77 -5.17 3.90
CA ARG A 24 -1.11 -5.50 2.50
C ARG A 24 0.00 -6.38 1.91
N PRO A 25 -0.34 -7.34 1.03
CA PRO A 25 0.67 -8.06 0.26
C PRO A 25 1.58 -7.08 -0.48
N GLN A 26 2.86 -7.43 -0.60
CA GLN A 26 3.83 -6.61 -1.34
C GLN A 26 3.47 -6.53 -2.83
N GLU A 27 2.95 -7.62 -3.39
CA GLU A 27 2.50 -7.72 -4.77
C GLU A 27 1.17 -8.48 -4.81
N GLU A 28 0.32 -8.12 -5.77
CA GLU A 28 -0.96 -8.76 -6.05
C GLU A 28 -1.06 -8.97 -7.57
N PHE A 29 -1.62 -10.11 -8.00
CA PHE A 29 -1.85 -10.41 -9.41
C PHE A 29 -3.26 -10.95 -9.59
N TYR A 30 -4.02 -10.40 -10.54
CA TYR A 30 -5.43 -10.75 -10.78
C TYR A 30 -5.67 -11.08 -12.25
N ALA A 31 -6.36 -12.19 -12.50
CA ALA A 31 -6.76 -12.57 -13.84
C ALA A 31 -8.14 -11.97 -14.16
N LEU A 32 -8.18 -10.74 -14.69
CA LEU A 32 -9.43 -9.98 -14.90
C LEU A 32 -10.49 -10.69 -15.75
N ASN A 33 -10.07 -11.56 -16.69
CA ASN A 33 -10.99 -12.35 -17.50
C ASN A 33 -11.80 -13.37 -16.68
N GLN A 34 -11.23 -13.86 -15.57
CA GLN A 34 -11.83 -14.85 -14.68
C GLN A 34 -12.38 -14.21 -13.40
N ASP A 35 -11.76 -13.12 -12.96
CA ASP A 35 -12.11 -12.38 -11.75
C ASP A 35 -12.17 -10.86 -12.04
N PRO A 36 -13.29 -10.38 -12.62
CA PRO A 36 -13.47 -8.96 -12.94
C PRO A 36 -13.51 -8.05 -11.70
N HIS A 37 -13.62 -8.62 -10.50
CA HIS A 37 -13.73 -7.90 -9.24
C HIS A 37 -12.45 -7.96 -8.41
N GLU A 38 -11.38 -8.60 -8.91
CA GLU A 38 -10.05 -8.62 -8.29
C GLU A 38 -10.06 -9.14 -6.84
N LEU A 39 -10.91 -10.13 -6.56
CA LEU A 39 -11.10 -10.68 -5.22
C LEU A 39 -10.09 -11.78 -4.88
N ASN A 40 -9.51 -12.42 -5.89
CA ASN A 40 -8.64 -13.58 -5.77
C ASN A 40 -7.21 -13.23 -6.22
N ASN A 41 -6.34 -12.94 -5.25
CA ASN A 41 -4.93 -12.67 -5.54
C ASN A 41 -4.19 -13.97 -5.92
N LEU A 42 -3.73 -14.05 -7.16
CA LEU A 42 -3.05 -15.19 -7.79
C LEU A 42 -1.51 -15.06 -7.78
N ILE A 43 -0.94 -14.11 -7.03
CA ILE A 43 0.51 -13.84 -7.04
C ILE A 43 1.38 -15.05 -6.68
N GLY A 44 0.84 -16.00 -5.90
CA GLY A 44 1.53 -17.22 -5.48
C GLY A 44 1.23 -18.46 -6.34
N ASP A 45 0.38 -18.34 -7.36
CA ASP A 45 -0.04 -19.47 -8.18
C ASP A 45 1.06 -19.83 -9.22
N PRO A 46 1.61 -21.06 -9.19
CA PRO A 46 2.63 -21.51 -10.14
C PRO A 46 2.22 -21.36 -11.61
N ALA A 47 0.93 -21.48 -11.93
CA ALA A 47 0.40 -21.38 -13.29
C ALA A 47 0.65 -20.00 -13.94
N TYR A 48 0.79 -18.95 -13.13
CA TYR A 48 0.94 -17.57 -13.60
C TYR A 48 2.36 -17.01 -13.48
N THR A 49 3.31 -17.82 -13.02
CA THR A 49 4.72 -17.41 -12.78
C THR A 49 5.36 -16.68 -13.96
N ARG A 50 5.16 -17.19 -15.18
CA ARG A 50 5.66 -16.56 -16.41
C ARG A 50 5.06 -15.17 -16.63
N VAL A 51 3.74 -15.05 -16.58
CA VAL A 51 3.03 -13.78 -16.85
C VAL A 51 3.37 -12.75 -15.77
N ILE A 52 3.48 -13.17 -14.51
CA ILE A 52 3.90 -12.32 -13.40
C ILE A 52 5.32 -11.79 -13.66
N ALA A 53 6.24 -12.63 -14.14
CA ALA A 53 7.60 -12.19 -14.48
C ALA A 53 7.60 -11.13 -15.61
N GLU A 54 6.79 -11.32 -16.65
CA GLU A 54 6.63 -10.34 -17.74
C GLU A 54 6.11 -8.99 -17.21
N HIS A 55 5.15 -8.99 -16.28
CA HIS A 55 4.64 -7.76 -15.65
C HIS A 55 5.69 -7.07 -14.78
N ARG A 56 6.48 -7.83 -14.02
CA ARG A 56 7.59 -7.30 -13.20
C ARG A 56 8.66 -6.64 -14.08
N GLU A 57 8.98 -7.25 -15.22
CA GLU A 57 9.92 -6.69 -16.19
C GLU A 57 9.38 -5.39 -16.80
N ALA A 58 8.12 -5.38 -17.22
CA ALA A 58 7.46 -4.18 -17.75
C ALA A 58 7.45 -3.03 -16.74
N LEU A 59 7.14 -3.31 -15.46
CA LEU A 59 7.19 -2.32 -14.39
C LEU A 59 8.62 -1.80 -14.17
N THR A 60 9.61 -2.69 -14.16
CA THR A 60 11.03 -2.32 -13.98
C THR A 60 11.50 -1.42 -15.12
N SER A 61 11.17 -1.76 -16.36
CA SER A 61 11.46 -0.95 -17.55
C SER A 61 10.82 0.43 -17.45
N TRP A 62 9.54 0.49 -17.06
CA TRP A 62 8.84 1.76 -16.87
C TRP A 62 9.53 2.62 -15.81
N LYS A 63 9.83 2.07 -14.62
CA LYS A 63 10.50 2.80 -13.54
C LYS A 63 11.84 3.39 -13.97
N ASN A 64 12.63 2.62 -14.71
CA ASN A 64 13.93 3.07 -15.23
C ASN A 64 13.75 4.23 -16.23
N ARG A 65 12.77 4.12 -17.13
CA ARG A 65 12.49 5.13 -18.15
C ARG A 65 11.93 6.43 -17.58
N THR A 66 11.13 6.36 -16.52
CA THR A 66 10.49 7.54 -15.91
C THR A 66 11.28 8.11 -14.73
N HIS A 67 12.39 7.49 -14.35
CA HIS A 67 13.12 7.77 -13.12
C HIS A 67 12.19 7.73 -11.89
N ASP A 68 11.25 6.79 -11.85
CA ASP A 68 10.40 6.55 -10.68
C ASP A 68 11.20 5.82 -9.59
N LEU A 69 11.85 6.62 -8.76
CA LEU A 69 12.73 6.18 -7.69
C LEU A 69 11.98 6.19 -6.36
N VAL A 70 12.13 5.08 -5.61
CA VAL A 70 11.64 5.03 -4.23
C VAL A 70 12.48 5.99 -3.37
N PRO A 71 11.87 6.97 -2.68
CA PRO A 71 12.62 7.90 -1.87
C PRO A 71 13.25 7.19 -0.67
N THR A 72 14.53 7.47 -0.42
CA THR A 72 15.27 6.98 0.76
C THR A 72 14.69 7.51 2.07
N PHE A 73 14.01 8.65 2.02
CA PHE A 73 13.34 9.27 3.17
C PHE A 73 11.84 9.42 2.90
N ARG A 74 11.03 8.81 3.76
CA ARG A 74 9.59 9.03 3.83
C ARG A 74 9.26 9.92 5.03
N THR A 75 8.47 10.96 4.81
CA THR A 75 7.90 11.77 5.90
C THR A 75 6.97 10.89 6.72
N ALA A 76 7.04 10.99 8.06
CA ALA A 76 6.12 10.27 8.93
C ALA A 76 4.67 10.72 8.70
N ASP A 77 3.74 9.80 8.93
CA ASP A 77 2.32 10.12 8.91
C ASP A 77 1.96 11.05 10.08
N GLU A 78 1.24 12.13 9.79
CA GLU A 78 0.81 13.14 10.77
C GLU A 78 -0.44 12.73 11.56
N PHE A 79 -1.09 11.62 11.16
CA PHE A 79 -2.33 11.13 11.75
C PHE A 79 -2.29 9.61 11.89
N GLU A 80 -2.86 9.10 12.98
CA GLU A 80 -3.09 7.67 13.18
C GLU A 80 -4.12 7.15 12.16
N ARG A 81 -3.81 6.02 11.52
CA ARG A 81 -4.63 5.45 10.43
C ARG A 81 -6.05 5.07 10.86
N GLU A 82 -6.24 4.64 12.11
CA GLU A 82 -7.54 4.17 12.61
C GLU A 82 -8.36 5.26 13.31
N THR A 83 -7.72 6.03 14.18
CA THR A 83 -8.41 6.99 15.05
C THR A 83 -8.46 8.40 14.46
N GLY A 84 -7.60 8.71 13.47
CA GLY A 84 -7.44 10.06 12.94
C GLY A 84 -6.82 11.05 13.92
N LYS A 85 -6.34 10.59 15.09
CA LYS A 85 -5.65 11.46 16.05
C LYS A 85 -4.31 11.92 15.49
N VAL A 86 -3.92 13.13 15.87
CA VAL A 86 -2.63 13.71 15.46
C VAL A 86 -1.47 12.92 16.06
N THR A 87 -0.44 12.68 15.26
CA THR A 87 0.82 12.09 15.75
C THR A 87 1.80 13.20 16.16
N PRO A 88 2.84 12.89 16.95
CA PRO A 88 3.93 13.83 17.26
C PRO A 88 4.67 14.36 16.02
N ALA A 89 4.52 13.72 14.86
CA ALA A 89 5.12 14.18 13.60
C ALA A 89 4.46 15.46 13.06
N ARG A 90 3.25 15.80 13.53
CA ARG A 90 2.49 16.98 13.07
C ARG A 90 3.00 18.26 13.74
N ILE A 91 4.06 18.84 13.18
CA ILE A 91 4.62 20.14 13.61
C ILE A 91 4.07 21.26 12.71
N ARG A 92 3.79 22.44 13.29
CA ARG A 92 3.29 23.63 12.59
C ARG A 92 4.07 24.90 12.98
N PRO A 93 4.46 25.78 12.03
CA PRO A 93 4.30 25.64 10.57
C PRO A 93 5.02 24.39 10.03
N ARG A 94 4.51 23.81 8.95
CA ARG A 94 5.05 22.53 8.44
C ARG A 94 6.50 22.77 7.99
N PRO A 95 7.49 22.07 8.57
CA PRO A 95 8.87 22.21 8.13
C PRO A 95 9.02 21.80 6.67
N SER A 96 9.96 22.41 5.97
CA SER A 96 10.35 22.03 4.62
C SER A 96 10.88 20.59 4.59
N LYS A 97 10.88 19.98 3.39
CA LYS A 97 11.41 18.62 3.22
C LYS A 97 12.89 18.52 3.58
N ALA A 98 13.66 19.59 3.39
CA ALA A 98 15.06 19.67 3.77
C ALA A 98 15.23 19.66 5.30
N GLU A 99 14.45 20.47 6.02
CA GLU A 99 14.47 20.52 7.49
C GLU A 99 14.04 19.18 8.11
N MET A 100 12.98 18.55 7.57
CA MET A 100 12.52 17.24 8.03
C MET A 100 13.56 16.13 7.84
N ARG A 101 14.42 16.26 6.82
CA ARG A 101 15.51 15.31 6.56
C ARG A 101 16.67 15.50 7.55
N ALA A 102 16.95 16.74 7.95
CA ALA A 102 18.04 17.07 8.85
C ALA A 102 17.77 16.68 10.32
N THR A 103 16.51 16.74 10.77
CA THR A 103 16.14 16.47 12.17
C THR A 103 16.05 14.99 12.54
N ARG A 104 16.11 14.08 11.56
CA ARG A 104 15.81 12.65 11.74
C ARG A 104 17.03 11.74 11.49
N HIS A 105 18.24 12.20 11.80
CA HIS A 105 19.47 11.38 11.79
C HIS A 105 20.20 11.48 13.13
N PRO A 106 20.89 10.42 13.59
CA PRO A 106 21.14 9.15 12.90
C PRO A 106 20.07 8.07 13.12
#